data_AF-A0A894I6L8-F1
#
_entry.id   AF-A0A894I6L8-F1
#
_cell.length_a   1.000
_cell.length_b   1.000
_cell.length_c   1.000
_cell.angle_alpha   90.00
_cell.angle_beta   90.00
_cell.angle_gamma   90.00
#
_symmetry.space_group_name_H-M   'P 1'
#
loop_
_entity.id
_entity.type
_entity.pdbx_description
1 polymer ?
#
loop_
_entity_poly.entity_id
_entity_poly.type
_entity_poly.pdbx_seq_one_letter_code
_entity_poly.pdbx_strand_id
1 'polypeptide(L)' 'PPGNRLRVALTGLTMAEYFRDEKDENGKGKDVLLFVDNIYRYTLAGTEVSALLGRMPSAVGYQPTLAEEMGVLQERIT' A
#
# COMPACT_ATOMS: atom_id res chain seq x y z
N PRO A 1 -14.46 6.83 -2.46
CA PRO A 1 -14.92 5.44 -2.16
C PRO A 1 -13.76 4.61 -1.57
N PRO A 2 -14.02 3.57 -0.77
CA PRO A 2 -12.98 2.81 -0.07
C PRO A 2 -12.00 2.11 -1.01
N GLY A 3 -12.45 1.61 -2.18
CA GLY A 3 -11.57 0.99 -3.17
C GLY A 3 -10.43 1.90 -3.63
N ASN A 4 -10.69 3.19 -3.87
CA ASN A 4 -9.65 4.14 -4.28
C ASN A 4 -8.61 4.34 -3.17
N ARG A 5 -9.05 4.43 -1.90
CA ARG A 5 -8.16 4.60 -0.74
C ARG A 5 -7.30 3.36 -0.48
N LEU A 6 -7.83 2.17 -0.75
CA LEU A 6 -7.10 0.91 -0.67
C LEU A 6 -6.07 0.74 -1.79
N ARG A 7 -6.15 1.52 -2.88
CA ARG A 7 -5.22 1.40 -4.03
C ARG A 7 -4.24 2.55 -4.18
N VAL A 8 -4.59 3.76 -3.73
CA VAL A 8 -3.77 4.97 -3.98
C VAL A 8 -2.33 4.86 -3.42
N ALA A 9 -2.14 4.18 -2.29
CA ALA A 9 -0.81 3.95 -1.73
C ALA A 9 0.06 3.07 -2.65
N LEU A 10 -0.53 2.05 -3.27
CA LEU A 10 0.15 1.19 -4.24
C LEU A 10 0.49 1.94 -5.53
N THR A 11 -0.37 2.86 -5.96
CA THR A 11 -0.09 3.73 -7.11
C THR A 11 1.11 4.63 -6.85
N GLY A 12 1.14 5.31 -5.70
CA GLY A 12 2.28 6.14 -5.30
C GLY A 12 3.57 5.33 -5.17
N LEU A 13 3.48 4.14 -4.58
CA LEU A 13 4.60 3.20 -4.48
C LEU A 13 5.11 2.77 -5.86
N THR A 14 4.24 2.42 -6.81
CA THR A 14 4.66 2.06 -8.18
C THR A 14 5.38 3.21 -8.89
N MET A 15 4.98 4.46 -8.66
CA MET A 15 5.72 5.61 -9.17
C MET A 15 7.09 5.76 -8.48
N ALA A 16 7.16 5.52 -7.18
CA ALA A 16 8.42 5.55 -6.45
C ALA A 16 9.38 4.44 -6.92
N GLU A 17 8.87 3.22 -7.12
CA GLU A 17 9.63 2.10 -7.68
C GLU A 17 10.16 2.41 -9.08
N TYR A 18 9.36 3.06 -9.93
CA TYR A 18 9.85 3.48 -11.25
C TYR A 18 11.11 4.34 -11.12
N PHE A 19 11.12 5.37 -10.25
CA PHE A 19 12.29 6.23 -10.08
C PHE A 19 13.47 5.53 -9.37
N ARG A 20 13.18 4.59 -8.47
CA ARG A 20 14.20 3.76 -7.82
C ARG A 20 14.85 2.80 -8.82
N ASP A 21 14.09 2.21 -9.73
CA ASP A 21 14.56 1.15 -10.63
C ASP A 21 15.08 1.70 -11.97
N GLU A 22 14.66 2.92 -12.36
CA GLU A 22 15.17 3.66 -13.52
C GLU A 22 16.67 3.94 -13.35
N LYS A 23 17.48 3.24 -14.16
CA LYS A 23 18.93 3.41 -14.15
C LYS A 23 19.35 4.64 -14.93
N ASP A 24 20.18 5.46 -14.30
CA ASP A 24 20.89 6.54 -14.96
C ASP A 24 22.03 6.02 -15.87
N GLU A 25 22.77 6.95 -16.48
CA GLU A 25 23.95 6.67 -17.32
C GLU A 25 25.07 5.90 -16.59
N ASN A 26 25.08 5.93 -15.25
CA ASN A 26 26.04 5.23 -14.39
C ASN A 26 25.49 3.89 -13.88
N GLY A 27 24.29 3.49 -14.31
CA GLY A 27 23.63 2.25 -13.92
C GLY A 27 23.01 2.28 -12.53
N LYS A 28 22.87 3.45 -11.89
CA LYS A 28 22.31 3.62 -10.54
C LYS A 28 20.88 4.16 -10.60
N GLY A 29 20.04 3.66 -9.68
CA GLY A 29 18.70 4.20 -9.41
C GLY A 29 18.71 5.48 -8.57
N LYS A 30 17.57 6.19 -8.53
CA LYS A 30 17.40 7.38 -7.68
C LYS A 30 17.03 6.98 -6.25
N ASP A 31 17.55 7.72 -5.28
CA ASP A 31 17.10 7.61 -3.89
C ASP A 31 15.76 8.35 -3.76
N VAL A 32 14.68 7.62 -3.44
CA VAL A 32 13.31 8.14 -3.44
C VAL A 32 12.76 8.21 -2.02
N LEU A 33 12.26 9.39 -1.63
CA LEU A 33 11.53 9.57 -0.37
C LEU A 33 10.02 9.55 -0.63
N LEU A 34 9.34 8.49 -0.17
CA LEU A 34 7.90 8.33 -0.30
C LEU A 34 7.17 8.81 0.97
N PHE A 35 6.32 9.83 0.85
CA PHE A 35 5.45 10.27 1.92
C PHE A 35 4.06 9.67 1.76
N VAL A 36 3.64 8.84 2.71
CA VAL A 36 2.26 8.35 2.81
C VAL A 36 1.56 9.12 3.92
N ASP A 37 0.68 10.06 3.54
CA ASP A 37 -0.13 10.79 4.52
C ASP A 37 -1.18 9.86 5.14
N ASN A 38 -0.95 9.51 6.41
CA ASN A 38 -1.83 8.73 7.25
C ASN A 38 -2.09 7.31 6.71
N ILE A 39 -1.12 6.41 6.93
CA ILE A 39 -1.20 5.00 6.55
C ILE A 39 -2.41 4.26 7.15
N TYR A 40 -2.94 4.73 8.29
CA TYR A 40 -4.14 4.13 8.88
C TYR A 40 -5.38 4.23 7.97
N ARG A 41 -5.46 5.25 7.10
CA ARG A 41 -6.56 5.38 6.12
C ARG A 41 -6.55 4.26 5.07
N TYR A 42 -5.38 3.71 4.75
CA TYR A 42 -5.27 2.53 3.89
C TYR A 42 -5.85 1.29 4.58
N THR A 43 -5.48 1.08 5.84
CA THR A 43 -6.00 -0.02 6.67
C THR A 43 -7.52 0.04 6.83
N LEU A 44 -8.06 1.21 7.19
CA LEU A 44 -9.50 1.39 7.37
C LEU A 44 -10.28 1.13 6.06
N ALA A 45 -9.74 1.59 4.92
CA ALA A 45 -10.32 1.30 3.62
C ALA A 45 -10.32 -0.22 3.31
N GLY A 46 -9.28 -0.94 3.72
CA GLY A 46 -9.23 -2.41 3.63
C GLY A 46 -10.33 -3.09 4.43
N THR A 47 -10.60 -2.58 5.64
CA THR A 47 -11.71 -3.05 6.47
C THR A 47 -13.07 -2.80 5.81
N GLU A 48 -13.31 -1.60 5.26
CA GLU A 48 -14.54 -1.28 4.52
C GLU A 48 -14.74 -2.19 3.29
N VAL A 49 -13.68 -2.42 2.49
CA VAL A 49 -13.76 -3.31 1.32
C VAL A 49 -13.97 -4.76 1.74
N SER A 50 -13.31 -5.22 2.79
CA SER A 50 -13.46 -6.58 3.32
C SER A 50 -14.90 -6.86 3.78
N ALA A 51 -15.54 -5.88 4.42
CA ALA A 51 -16.94 -5.97 4.82
C ALA A 51 -17.88 -6.04 3.60
N LEU A 52 -17.63 -5.23 2.56
CA LEU A 52 -18.40 -5.28 1.30
C LEU A 52 -18.26 -6.62 0.56
N LEU A 53 -17.12 -7.30 0.73
CA LEU A 53 -16.87 -8.63 0.17
C LEU A 53 -17.43 -9.78 1.03
N GLY A 54 -18.10 -9.48 2.14
CA GLY A 54 -18.71 -10.49 3.02
C GLY A 54 -17.69 -11.33 3.78
N ARG A 55 -16.45 -10.87 3.92
CA ARG A 55 -15.42 -11.57 4.70
C ARG A 55 -15.72 -11.41 6.19
N MET A 56 -15.54 -12.50 6.96
CA MET A 56 -15.66 -12.43 8.42
C MET A 56 -14.58 -11.48 8.98
N PRO A 57 -14.96 -10.52 9.86
CA PRO A 57 -14.00 -9.63 10.48
C PRO A 57 -13.09 -10.38 11.45
N SER A 58 -11.86 -9.91 11.55
CA SER A 58 -10.84 -10.38 12.48
C SER A 58 -10.86 -9.55 13.78
N ALA A 59 -9.78 -9.62 14.57
CA ALA A 59 -9.61 -8.87 15.80
C ALA A 59 -9.93 -7.37 15.60
N VAL A 60 -10.68 -6.80 16.55
CA VAL A 60 -11.04 -5.37 16.59
C VAL A 60 -11.79 -4.88 15.33
N GLY A 61 -12.33 -5.80 14.52
CA GLY A 61 -13.10 -5.47 13.33
C GLY A 61 -12.28 -5.28 12.05
N TYR A 62 -10.97 -5.53 12.08
CA TYR A 62 -10.12 -5.45 10.88
C TYR A 62 -10.39 -6.59 9.89
N GLN A 63 -9.94 -6.42 8.65
CA GLN A 63 -9.95 -7.50 7.67
C GLN A 63 -9.02 -8.66 8.10
N PRO A 64 -9.37 -9.92 7.78
CA PRO A 64 -8.52 -11.07 8.09
C PRO A 64 -7.20 -11.07 7.31
N THR A 65 -7.15 -10.35 6.19
CA THR A 65 -5.98 -10.20 5.30
C THR A 65 -5.06 -9.04 5.67
N LEU A 66 -5.23 -8.41 6.83
CA LEU A 66 -4.53 -7.16 7.19
C LEU A 66 -3.00 -7.30 7.13
N ALA A 67 -2.46 -8.35 7.73
CA ALA A 67 -1.01 -8.56 7.79
C ALA A 67 -0.40 -8.75 6.39
N GLU A 68 -1.08 -9.53 5.54
CA GLU A 68 -0.66 -9.77 4.16
C GLU A 68 -0.74 -8.48 3.32
N GLU A 69 -1.86 -7.76 3.36
CA GLU A 69 -2.05 -6.51 2.61
C GLU A 69 -1.09 -5.39 3.03
N MET A 70 -0.71 -5.35 4.31
CA MET A 70 0.30 -4.43 4.81
C MET A 70 1.71 -4.87 4.40
N GLY A 71 2.00 -6.17 4.48
CA GLY A 71 3.27 -6.75 4.04
C GLY A 71 3.56 -6.43 2.59
N VAL A 72 2.59 -6.66 1.69
CA VAL A 72 2.72 -6.35 0.26
C VAL A 72 3.07 -4.88 0.00
N LEU A 73 2.56 -3.95 0.80
CA LEU A 73 2.88 -2.52 0.64
C LEU A 73 4.25 -2.18 1.23
N GLN A 74 4.54 -2.63 2.45
CA GLN A 74 5.73 -2.24 3.21
C GLN A 74 7.00 -2.90 2.66
N GLU A 75 6.94 -4.17 2.26
CA GLU A 75 8.11 -4.93 1.79
C GLU A 75 8.66 -4.41 0.45
N ARG A 76 7.87 -3.60 -0.27
CA ARG A 76 8.29 -2.96 -1.52
C ARG A 76 9.02 -1.64 -1.30
N ILE A 77 8.97 -1.08 -0.10
CA ILE A 77 9.69 0.14 0.29
C ILE A 77 11.10 -0.29 0.75
N THR A 78 11.99 -0.49 -0.23
CA THR A 78 13.39 -0.87 -0.05
C THR A 78 14.28 -0.07 -0.99
#